data_AF-A0A830BJ64-F1
#
_entry.id   AF-A0A830BJ64-F1
#
_cell.length_a   1.000
_cell.length_b   1.000
_cell.length_c   1.000
_cell.angle_alpha   90.00
_cell.angle_beta   90.00
_cell.angle_gamma   90.00
#
_symmetry.space_group_name_H-M   'P 1'
#
loop_
_entity.id
_entity.type
_entity.pdbx_description
1 polymer ?
#
loop_
_entity_poly.entity_id
_entity_poly.type
_entity_poly.pdbx_seq_one_letter_code
_entity_poly.pdbx_strand_id
1 'polypeptide(L)'
;MTFRFLLIPVLFSRFGTWPVGMLTQSKNKAILEGPVCNGSQVIGWHTNEKSKRLRRFHVDMSGFAFNSTILWDPKRWHHSISSPIRQLDTVKEGFQETTFIEQIVEDESQMEGIPPGCDRIMNWHLHLEVRELVYPKCWMLQKNLEVVVPFK
;
A
#
# COMPACT_ATOMS: atom_id res chain seq x y z
N MET A 1 0.16 -6.73 -15.16
CA MET A 1 0.16 -7.19 -13.76
C MET A 1 -1.11 -6.64 -13.12
N THR A 2 -2.14 -7.48 -12.97
CA THR A 2 -3.48 -7.02 -12.53
C THR A 2 -3.52 -7.03 -11.01
N PHE A 3 -3.30 -5.88 -10.39
CA PHE A 3 -3.62 -5.68 -8.98
C PHE A 3 -5.14 -5.54 -8.86
N ARG A 4 -5.82 -6.58 -8.36
CA ARG A 4 -7.21 -6.45 -7.91
C ARG A 4 -7.18 -5.81 -6.53
N PHE A 5 -7.25 -4.49 -6.47
CA PHE A 5 -7.56 -3.78 -5.24
C PHE A 5 -9.03 -4.04 -4.90
N LEU A 6 -9.30 -4.89 -3.90
CA LEU A 6 -10.56 -4.80 -3.18
C LEU A 6 -10.56 -3.42 -2.53
N LEU A 7 -11.48 -2.54 -2.91
CA LEU A 7 -11.76 -1.32 -2.15
C LEU A 7 -12.17 -1.76 -0.76
N ILE A 8 -11.25 -1.73 0.20
CA ILE A 8 -11.57 -1.99 1.59
C ILE A 8 -12.25 -0.70 2.08
N PRO A 9 -13.55 -0.72 2.43
CA PRO A 9 -14.20 0.46 2.99
C PRO A 9 -13.70 0.62 4.43
N VAL A 10 -12.61 1.36 4.57
CA VAL A 10 -11.93 1.57 5.85
C VAL A 10 -11.99 3.04 6.21
N LEU A 11 -12.44 3.31 7.44
CA LEU A 11 -12.30 4.62 8.05
C LEU A 11 -11.07 4.60 8.95
N PHE A 12 -10.12 5.48 8.65
CA PHE A 12 -8.95 5.79 9.48
C PHE A 12 -8.79 7.30 9.52
N SER A 13 -8.21 7.83 10.59
CA SER A 13 -8.11 9.27 10.78
C SER A 13 -6.97 9.89 9.97
N ARG A 14 -5.81 9.21 9.95
CA ARG A 14 -4.56 9.75 9.39
C ARG A 14 -3.80 8.77 8.52
N PHE A 15 -3.40 7.64 9.09
CA PHE A 15 -2.63 6.62 8.37
C PHE A 15 -3.16 5.25 8.78
N GLY A 16 -3.64 4.49 7.80
CA GLY A 16 -4.15 3.14 8.00
C GLY A 16 -3.23 2.10 7.39
N THR A 17 -3.07 0.96 8.07
CA THR A 17 -2.28 -0.17 7.57
C THR A 17 -2.95 -1.50 7.91
N TRP A 18 -2.75 -2.51 7.06
CA TRP A 18 -3.35 -3.83 7.20
C TRP A 18 -2.45 -4.93 6.63
N PRO A 19 -2.64 -6.20 7.06
CA PRO A 19 -1.90 -7.32 6.50
C PRO A 19 -2.22 -7.58 5.02
N VAL A 20 -1.18 -7.89 4.25
CA VAL A 20 -1.24 -8.26 2.83
C VAL A 20 -0.71 -9.68 2.64
N GLY A 21 -1.52 -10.52 1.99
CA GLY A 21 -1.10 -11.84 1.54
C GLY A 21 -0.55 -11.77 0.12
N MET A 22 0.67 -12.24 -0.11
CA MET A 22 1.26 -12.38 -1.43
C MET A 22 1.25 -13.84 -1.86
N LEU A 23 0.64 -14.15 -3.01
CA LEU A 23 0.66 -15.48 -3.58
C LEU A 23 1.48 -15.51 -4.86
N THR A 24 2.46 -16.42 -4.91
CA THR A 24 3.24 -16.71 -6.11
C THR A 24 2.81 -18.04 -6.69
N GLN A 25 2.41 -18.04 -7.96
CA GLN A 25 1.84 -19.22 -8.64
C GLN A 25 2.82 -20.40 -8.71
N SER A 26 4.13 -20.13 -8.71
CA SER A 26 5.18 -21.13 -8.84
C SER A 26 5.52 -21.88 -7.55
N LYS A 27 5.27 -21.31 -6.37
CA LYS A 27 5.74 -21.88 -5.09
C LYS A 27 4.64 -22.44 -4.19
N ASN A 28 3.37 -22.32 -4.60
CA ASN A 28 2.18 -22.70 -3.81
C ASN A 28 2.26 -22.25 -2.33
N LYS A 29 2.94 -21.13 -2.09
CA LYS A 29 3.26 -20.60 -0.77
C LYS A 29 2.78 -19.15 -0.72
N ALA A 30 1.96 -18.85 0.28
CA ALA A 30 1.60 -17.49 0.62
C ALA A 30 2.68 -16.87 1.51
N ILE A 31 3.12 -15.67 1.16
CA ILE A 31 3.91 -14.81 2.05
C ILE A 31 2.92 -13.85 2.72
N LEU A 32 3.06 -13.66 4.02
CA LEU A 32 2.26 -12.72 4.78
C LEU A 32 3.19 -11.60 5.24
N GLU A 33 2.83 -10.36 4.92
CA GLU A 33 3.49 -9.15 5.41
C GLU A 33 2.43 -8.22 6.02
N GLY A 34 2.73 -7.55 7.13
CA GLY A 34 1.77 -6.65 7.75
C GLY A 34 2.08 -6.20 9.16
N PRO A 35 1.23 -5.33 9.72
CA PRO A 35 1.37 -4.82 11.08
C PRO A 35 0.99 -5.87 12.13
N VAL A 36 1.66 -5.81 13.27
CA VAL A 36 1.26 -6.49 14.51
C VAL A 36 0.57 -5.46 15.39
N CYS A 37 -0.64 -5.76 15.86
CA CYS A 37 -1.51 -4.77 16.48
C CYS A 37 -1.98 -5.20 17.88
N ASN A 38 -2.09 -4.23 18.78
CA ASN A 38 -2.82 -4.37 20.05
C ASN A 38 -4.07 -3.49 19.97
N GLY A 39 -5.22 -4.10 19.68
CA GLY A 39 -6.39 -3.35 19.22
C GLY A 39 -6.08 -2.63 17.89
N SER A 40 -6.40 -1.34 17.77
CA SER A 40 -6.04 -0.55 16.58
C SER A 40 -4.62 0.00 16.60
N GLN A 41 -3.88 -0.13 17.70
CA GLN A 41 -2.52 0.40 17.80
C GLN A 41 -1.52 -0.55 17.15
N VAL A 42 -0.69 -0.04 16.24
CA VAL A 42 0.41 -0.80 15.65
C VAL A 42 1.58 -0.86 16.65
N ILE A 43 2.05 -2.07 16.95
CA ILE A 43 3.14 -2.33 17.91
C ILE A 43 4.37 -2.95 17.24
N GLY A 44 4.31 -3.23 15.94
CA GLY A 44 5.42 -3.79 15.18
C GLY A 44 4.97 -4.37 13.84
N TRP A 45 5.84 -5.18 13.24
CA TRP A 45 5.66 -5.70 11.88
C TRP A 45 6.02 -7.17 11.80
N HIS A 46 5.31 -7.90 10.94
CA HIS A 46 5.53 -9.32 10.68
C HIS A 46 5.81 -9.55 9.19
N THR A 47 6.81 -10.39 8.90
CA THR A 47 7.02 -10.98 7.57
C THR A 47 7.49 -12.42 7.69
N ASN A 48 6.92 -13.29 6.85
CA ASN A 48 7.37 -14.67 6.70
C ASN A 48 8.48 -14.83 5.64
N GLU A 49 8.96 -13.72 5.06
CA GLU A 49 10.03 -13.69 4.09
C GLU A 49 11.38 -13.33 4.73
N LYS A 50 12.27 -14.32 4.85
CA LYS A 50 13.57 -14.17 5.54
C LYS A 50 14.49 -13.14 4.88
N SER A 51 14.39 -12.95 3.55
CA SER A 51 15.19 -11.99 2.78
C SER A 51 14.83 -10.53 3.04
N LYS A 52 13.63 -10.24 3.57
CA LYS A 52 13.13 -8.88 3.78
C LYS A 52 13.28 -8.35 5.21
N ARG A 53 13.87 -9.12 6.13
CA ARG A 53 14.03 -8.78 7.56
C ARG A 53 14.85 -7.52 7.88
N LEU A 54 15.50 -6.92 6.89
CA LEU A 54 16.32 -5.71 7.08
C LEU A 54 15.52 -4.40 6.97
N ARG A 55 14.21 -4.45 6.71
CA ARG A 55 13.35 -3.27 6.54
C ARG A 55 12.75 -2.82 7.88
N ARG A 56 12.62 -1.50 8.08
CA ARG A 56 11.93 -0.91 9.25
C ARG A 56 10.42 -1.19 9.20
N PHE A 57 9.82 -1.03 8.01
CA PHE A 57 8.40 -1.29 7.75
C PHE A 57 8.25 -2.49 6.79
N HIS A 58 7.62 -3.58 7.23
CA HIS A 58 7.30 -4.74 6.39
C HIS A 58 5.91 -4.58 5.77
N VAL A 59 5.80 -3.67 4.81
CA VAL A 59 4.54 -3.26 4.18
C VAL A 59 4.65 -3.40 2.66
N ASP A 60 3.62 -3.96 2.04
CA ASP A 60 3.44 -3.95 0.58
C ASP A 60 2.85 -2.61 0.12
N MET A 61 3.09 -2.22 -1.13
CA MET A 61 2.52 -0.99 -1.72
C MET A 61 1.00 -0.85 -1.53
N SER A 62 0.30 -1.98 -1.44
CA SER A 62 -1.16 -2.06 -1.25
C SER A 62 -1.61 -2.30 0.21
N GLY A 63 -0.66 -2.29 1.16
CA GLY A 63 -0.86 -2.57 2.58
C GLY A 63 -1.10 -1.35 3.47
N PHE A 64 -1.25 -0.17 2.88
CA PHE A 64 -1.49 1.07 3.61
C PHE A 64 -2.30 2.08 2.80
N ALA A 65 -2.89 3.03 3.51
CA ALA A 65 -3.47 4.25 2.96
C ALA A 65 -3.29 5.40 3.95
N PHE A 66 -3.32 6.64 3.46
CA PHE A 66 -3.15 7.81 4.31
C PHE A 66 -4.04 8.96 3.85
N ASN A 67 -4.33 9.86 4.79
CA ASN A 67 -5.07 11.08 4.53
C ASN A 67 -4.19 12.01 3.69
N SER A 68 -4.64 12.36 2.48
CA SER A 68 -3.86 13.13 1.52
C SER A 68 -3.40 14.49 2.04
N THR A 69 -4.07 15.06 3.05
CA THR A 69 -3.66 16.30 3.73
C THR A 69 -2.25 16.21 4.33
N ILE A 70 -1.78 15.00 4.69
CA ILE A 70 -0.43 14.77 5.23
C ILE A 70 0.67 15.22 4.26
N LEU A 71 0.43 15.13 2.94
CA LEU A 71 1.41 15.54 1.93
C LEU A 71 1.62 17.06 1.89
N TRP A 72 0.71 17.83 2.48
CA TRP A 72 0.65 19.28 2.36
C TRP A 72 0.68 19.99 3.72
N ASP A 73 0.91 19.29 4.83
CA ASP A 73 0.90 19.88 6.17
C ASP A 73 2.16 20.76 6.40
N PRO A 74 2.01 22.10 6.45
CA PRO A 74 3.14 23.01 6.57
C PRO A 74 3.83 22.92 7.94
N LYS A 75 3.17 22.37 8.97
CA LYS A 75 3.75 22.21 10.31
C LYS A 75 4.72 21.03 10.43
N ARG A 76 4.60 20.03 9.54
CA ARG A 76 5.55 18.90 9.47
C ARG A 76 6.73 19.21 8.56
N TRP A 77 6.53 20.09 7.58
CA TRP A 77 7.54 20.54 6.63
C TRP A 77 8.51 21.62 7.16
N HIS A 78 8.60 21.79 8.49
CA HIS A 78 9.49 22.76 9.15
C HIS A 78 10.99 22.48 8.94
N HIS A 79 11.35 21.31 8.42
CA HIS A 79 12.67 21.05 7.87
C HIS A 79 12.62 21.18 6.35
N SER A 80 13.51 22.00 5.81
CA SER A 80 13.67 22.31 4.39
C SER A 80 13.66 21.06 3.51
N ILE A 81 12.49 20.68 3.02
CA ILE A 81 12.37 19.66 1.99
C ILE A 81 12.54 20.39 0.67
N SER A 82 13.80 20.50 0.25
CA SER A 82 14.22 21.11 -1.02
C SER A 82 13.72 20.31 -2.24
N SER A 83 13.09 19.15 -2.03
CA SER A 83 12.55 18.28 -3.08
C SER A 83 11.20 17.68 -2.69
N PRO A 84 10.16 17.70 -3.55
CA PRO A 84 8.84 17.16 -3.24
C PRO A 84 8.88 15.69 -2.77
N ILE A 85 7.97 15.28 -1.88
CA ILE A 85 7.75 13.87 -1.51
C ILE A 85 7.49 13.11 -2.79
N ARG A 86 8.43 12.26 -3.17
CA ARG A 86 8.32 11.41 -4.35
C ARG A 86 8.83 10.05 -3.96
N GLN A 87 8.10 9.03 -4.38
CA GLN A 87 8.68 7.70 -4.53
C GLN A 87 9.81 7.84 -5.56
N LEU A 88 11.05 7.71 -5.10
CA LEU A 88 12.22 7.78 -5.97
C LEU A 88 12.35 6.43 -6.70
N ASP A 89 12.38 6.48 -8.04
CA ASP A 89 12.63 5.33 -8.91
C ASP A 89 14.02 4.68 -8.68
N THR A 90 14.90 5.32 -7.90
CA THR A 90 16.26 4.87 -7.59
C THR A 90 16.36 3.96 -6.36
N VAL A 91 15.28 3.75 -5.62
CA VAL A 91 15.31 2.91 -4.40
C VAL A 91 15.24 1.43 -4.78
N LYS A 92 16.15 0.62 -4.21
CA LYS A 92 16.23 -0.83 -4.40
C LYS A 92 14.88 -1.50 -4.20
N GLU A 93 14.59 -2.51 -5.02
CA GLU A 93 13.33 -3.25 -5.04
C GLU A 93 12.84 -3.62 -3.61
N GLY A 94 11.68 -3.08 -3.25
CA GLY A 94 10.98 -3.23 -1.98
C GLY A 94 11.47 -2.40 -0.78
N PHE A 95 12.38 -1.44 -0.95
CA PHE A 95 12.60 -0.40 0.06
C PHE A 95 11.81 0.89 -0.23
N GLN A 96 11.11 0.93 -1.37
CA GLN A 96 10.38 2.12 -1.84
C GLN A 96 9.26 2.51 -0.87
N GLU A 97 8.54 1.52 -0.36
CA GLU A 97 7.42 1.70 0.57
C GLU A 97 7.93 2.21 1.92
N THR A 98 9.00 1.61 2.45
CA THR A 98 9.59 2.01 3.74
C THR A 98 10.08 3.45 3.70
N THR A 99 10.84 3.85 2.65
CA THR A 99 11.37 5.22 2.53
C THR A 99 10.25 6.25 2.37
N PHE A 100 9.18 5.91 1.66
CA PHE A 100 8.03 6.81 1.55
C PHE A 100 7.32 6.98 2.91
N ILE A 101 7.04 5.88 3.62
CA ILE A 101 6.34 5.92 4.91
C ILE A 101 7.17 6.69 5.95
N GLU A 102 8.50 6.51 5.99
CA GLU A 102 9.41 7.27 6.87
C GLU A 102 9.36 8.79 6.65
N GLN A 103 8.98 9.25 5.45
CA GLN A 103 8.85 10.69 5.16
C GLN A 103 7.55 11.30 5.70
N ILE A 104 6.51 10.49 5.93
CA ILE A 104 5.17 10.98 6.30
C ILE A 104 4.72 10.56 7.70
N VAL A 105 5.35 9.53 8.27
CA VAL A 105 5.06 8.99 9.60
C VAL A 105 6.36 8.89 10.41
N GLU A 106 6.36 9.51 11.59
CA GLU A 106 7.51 9.48 12.52
C GLU A 106 7.68 8.08 13.14
N ASP A 107 6.59 7.50 13.62
CA ASP A 107 6.58 6.24 14.34
C ASP A 107 5.20 5.53 14.27
N GLU A 108 5.17 4.26 14.67
CA GLU A 108 4.00 3.39 14.64
C GLU A 108 2.80 3.94 15.44
N SER A 109 3.00 4.85 16.41
CA SER A 109 1.89 5.48 17.15
C SER A 109 0.98 6.35 16.29
N GLN A 110 1.45 6.80 15.13
CA GLN A 110 0.65 7.58 14.18
C GLN A 110 -0.12 6.68 13.19
N MET A 111 0.02 5.36 13.31
CA MET A 111 -0.60 4.39 12.43
C MET A 111 -1.76 3.66 13.11
N GLU A 112 -2.81 3.41 12.32
CA GLU A 112 -3.99 2.66 12.73
C GLU A 112 -4.01 1.31 12.01
N GLY A 113 -4.02 0.23 12.80
CA GLY A 113 -4.18 -1.13 12.32
C GLY A 113 -5.63 -1.45 11.97
N ILE A 114 -5.87 -1.92 10.75
CA ILE A 114 -7.22 -2.22 10.24
C ILE A 114 -7.30 -3.69 9.77
N PRO A 115 -8.34 -4.44 10.17
CA PRO A 115 -9.28 -4.10 11.24
C PRO A 115 -8.56 -4.03 12.60
N PRO A 116 -9.21 -3.55 13.68
CA PRO A 116 -8.62 -3.63 15.00
C PRO A 116 -8.17 -5.07 15.32
N GLY A 117 -6.89 -5.23 15.67
CA GLY A 117 -6.24 -6.51 15.92
C GLY A 117 -5.43 -7.04 14.73
N CYS A 118 -5.58 -6.47 13.53
CA CYS A 118 -4.83 -6.85 12.32
C CYS A 118 -4.89 -8.37 12.04
N ASP A 119 -6.03 -8.98 12.37
CA ASP A 119 -6.26 -10.43 12.40
C ASP A 119 -6.78 -10.99 11.06
N ARG A 120 -7.11 -10.11 10.10
CA ARG A 120 -7.69 -10.47 8.81
C ARG A 120 -6.88 -9.94 7.65
N ILE A 121 -6.62 -10.81 6.69
CA ILE A 121 -6.04 -10.45 5.40
C ILE A 121 -7.18 -10.01 4.47
N MET A 122 -7.27 -8.70 4.23
CA MET A 122 -8.28 -8.10 3.36
C MET A 122 -7.75 -7.79 1.97
N ASN A 123 -6.43 -7.81 1.78
CA ASN A 123 -5.77 -7.52 0.51
C ASN A 123 -4.82 -8.66 0.11
N TRP A 124 -4.90 -9.06 -1.16
CA TRP A 124 -4.11 -10.12 -1.75
C TRP A 124 -3.37 -9.61 -3.00
N HIS A 125 -2.04 -9.64 -2.93
CA HIS A 125 -1.18 -9.37 -4.07
C HIS A 125 -0.91 -10.70 -4.80
N LEU A 126 -1.53 -10.86 -5.97
CA LEU A 126 -1.40 -12.05 -6.79
C LEU A 126 -0.36 -11.84 -7.89
N HIS A 127 0.75 -12.58 -7.81
CA HIS A 127 1.73 -12.63 -8.89
C HIS A 127 1.28 -13.65 -9.94
N LEU A 128 0.48 -13.17 -10.89
CA LEU A 128 0.01 -13.98 -12.03
C LEU A 128 1.02 -13.85 -13.18
N GLU A 129 1.66 -14.96 -13.54
CA GLU A 129 2.43 -15.04 -14.78
C GLU A 129 1.46 -15.01 -15.95
N VAL A 130 1.57 -13.99 -16.81
CA VAL A 130 0.73 -13.89 -18.01
C VAL A 130 1.21 -14.93 -19.02
N ARG A 131 0.52 -16.07 -19.09
CA ARG A 131 0.62 -16.96 -20.26
C ARG A 131 -0.18 -16.31 -21.39
N GLU A 132 0.55 -15.60 -22.25
CA GLU A 132 0.09 -14.86 -23.43
C GLU A 132 -0.82 -13.64 -23.15
N LEU A 133 -0.35 -12.47 -23.60
CA LEU A 133 -1.03 -11.17 -23.51
C LEU A 133 -2.24 -11.10 -24.44
N VAL A 134 -3.32 -11.83 -24.13
CA VAL A 134 -4.63 -11.54 -24.73
C VAL A 134 -5.28 -10.48 -23.86
N TYR A 135 -5.11 -9.20 -24.22
CA TYR A 135 -5.90 -8.14 -23.62
C TYR A 135 -7.39 -8.48 -23.84
N PRO A 136 -8.23 -8.54 -22.79
CA PRO A 136 -9.62 -8.91 -22.95
C PRO A 136 -10.30 -7.95 -23.92
N LYS A 137 -10.76 -8.44 -25.07
CA LYS A 137 -11.39 -7.60 -26.10
C LYS A 137 -12.59 -6.81 -25.55
N CYS A 138 -13.27 -7.35 -24.54
CA CYS A 138 -14.39 -6.71 -23.84
C CYS A 138 -14.00 -5.48 -23.01
N TRP A 139 -12.70 -5.22 -22.81
CA TRP A 139 -12.18 -4.12 -21.99
C TRP A 139 -11.53 -3.02 -22.85
N MET A 140 -11.69 -3.10 -24.17
CA MET A 140 -11.32 -2.01 -25.07
C MET A 140 -12.49 -1.05 -25.18
N LEU A 141 -12.23 0.22 -24.89
CA LEU A 141 -13.17 1.30 -25.20
C LEU A 141 -13.39 1.32 -26.71
N GLN A 142 -14.59 0.94 -27.16
CA GLN A 142 -14.92 0.98 -28.59
C GLN A 142 -15.03 2.41 -29.11
N LYS A 143 -15.27 3.37 -28.21
CA LYS A 143 -15.33 4.82 -28.48
C LYS A 143 -14.73 5.56 -27.29
N ASN A 144 -14.21 6.76 -27.54
CA ASN A 144 -13.75 7.65 -26.47
C ASN A 144 -14.91 7.98 -25.53
N LEU A 145 -14.61 8.12 -24.23
CA LEU A 145 -15.58 8.55 -23.24
C LEU A 145 -15.98 10.01 -23.53
N GLU A 146 -17.28 10.29 -23.54
CA GLU A 146 -17.80 11.63 -23.74
C GLU A 146 -17.76 12.42 -22.42
N VAL A 147 -17.50 13.73 -22.53
CA VAL A 147 -17.49 14.63 -21.38
C VAL A 147 -18.93 14.92 -20.99
N VAL A 148 -19.34 14.51 -19.78
CA VAL A 148 -20.61 14.92 -19.20
C VAL A 148 -20.45 16.33 -18.63
N VAL A 149 -20.90 17.34 -19.37
CA VAL A 149 -20.94 18.73 -18.89
C VAL A 149 -22.25 18.94 -18.12
N PRO A 150 -22.22 19.44 -16.87
CA PRO A 150 -23.44 19.81 -16.16
C PRO A 150 -24.16 20.94 -16.89
N PHE A 151 -25.47 20.82 -17.07
CA PHE A 151 -26.29 21.95 -17.54
C PHE A 151 -26.24 23.07 -16.49
N LYS A 152 -25.95 24.29 -16.94
CA LYS A 152 -26.02 25.52 -16.13
C LYS A 152 -27.46 25.84 -15.74
#